data_AF-A0A1A7YBF0-F1
#
_entry.id   AF-A0A1A7YBF0-F1
#
_cell.length_a   1.000
_cell.length_b   1.000
_cell.length_c   1.000
_cell.angle_alpha   90.00
_cell.angle_beta   90.00
_cell.angle_gamma   90.00
#
_symmetry.space_group_name_H-M   'P 1'
#
loop_
_entity.id
_entity.type
_entity.pdbx_description
1 polymer ?
#
loop_
_entity_poly.entity_id
_entity_poly.type
_entity_poly.pdbx_seq_one_letter_code
_entity_poly.pdbx_strand_id
1 'polypeptide(L)'
;PSLLQQKMGGAGVDGHLTTWTINYLTNRSQYVRLLNCSSEEVLCSTGTPQGTVLSPFLFTFYTFDLIYNTSSCHLQKFSDDSAIVSCVSEGND
;
A
#
# COMPACT_ATOMS: atom_id res chain seq x y z
N PRO A 1 8.49 -2.44 5.06
CA PRO A 1 7.75 -3.65 5.50
C PRO A 1 7.24 -3.59 6.95
N SER A 2 8.05 -3.08 7.90
CA SER A 2 7.68 -2.99 9.32
C SER A 2 6.38 -2.22 9.60
N LEU A 3 6.14 -1.09 8.91
CA LEU A 3 4.90 -0.34 9.06
C LEU A 3 3.67 -1.17 8.63
N LEU A 4 3.77 -1.90 7.51
CA LEU A 4 2.70 -2.79 7.06
C LEU A 4 2.46 -3.93 8.05
N GLN A 5 3.53 -4.51 8.60
CA GLN A 5 3.47 -5.52 9.65
C GLN A 5 2.67 -5.03 10.87
N GLN A 6 2.97 -3.82 11.34
CA GLN A 6 2.27 -3.20 12.45
C GLN A 6 0.78 -2.98 12.14
N LYS A 7 0.46 -2.46 10.94
CA LYS A 7 -0.93 -2.24 10.52
C LYS A 7 -1.71 -3.56 10.40
N MET A 8 -1.10 -4.61 9.84
CA MET A 8 -1.72 -5.94 9.75
C MET A 8 -1.99 -6.53 11.14
N GLY A 9 -1.03 -6.41 12.07
CA GLY A 9 -1.23 -6.81 13.46
C GLY A 9 -2.33 -6.00 14.16
N GLY A 10 -2.37 -4.68 13.96
CA GLY A 10 -3.42 -3.81 14.49
C GLY A 10 -4.82 -4.10 13.91
N ALA A 11 -4.89 -4.61 12.68
CA ALA A 11 -6.13 -5.05 12.04
C ALA A 11 -6.54 -6.49 12.41
N GLY A 12 -5.78 -7.18 13.27
CA GLY A 12 -6.09 -8.53 13.73
C GLY A 12 -5.74 -9.65 12.73
N VAL A 13 -4.86 -9.38 11.76
CA VAL A 13 -4.35 -10.43 10.87
C VAL A 13 -3.46 -11.39 11.66
N ASP A 14 -3.65 -12.69 11.44
CA ASP A 14 -2.86 -13.74 12.08
C ASP A 14 -1.33 -13.50 11.97
N GLY A 15 -0.60 -13.85 13.02
CA GLY A 15 0.85 -13.61 13.12
C GLY A 15 1.66 -14.41 12.10
N HIS A 16 1.25 -15.63 11.76
CA HIS A 16 1.91 -16.42 10.73
C HIS A 16 1.66 -15.85 9.34
N LEU A 17 0.42 -15.45 9.02
CA LEU A 17 0.11 -14.76 7.76
C LEU A 17 0.85 -13.43 7.62
N THR A 18 0.94 -12.67 8.70
CA THR A 18 1.70 -11.43 8.75
C THR A 18 3.19 -11.71 8.48
N THR A 19 3.78 -12.69 9.15
CA THR A 19 5.18 -13.08 8.95
C THR A 19 5.43 -13.58 7.53
N TRP A 20 4.54 -14.41 6.98
CA TRP A 20 4.60 -14.87 5.60
C TRP A 20 4.58 -13.70 4.62
N THR A 21 3.71 -12.71 4.85
CA THR A 21 3.63 -11.49 4.03
C THR A 21 4.92 -10.68 4.10
N ILE A 22 5.52 -10.52 5.27
CA ILE A 22 6.80 -9.80 5.39
C ILE A 22 7.95 -10.55 4.72
N ASN A 23 7.99 -11.87 4.83
CA ASN A 23 8.96 -12.70 4.12
C ASN A 23 8.76 -12.61 2.60
N TYR A 24 7.51 -12.64 2.14
CA TYR A 24 7.17 -12.41 0.73
C TYR A 24 7.65 -11.04 0.24
N LEU A 25 7.72 -10.02 1.12
CA LEU A 25 8.08 -8.66 0.74
C LEU A 25 9.56 -8.28 0.90
N THR A 26 10.38 -9.13 1.49
CA THR A 26 11.78 -8.82 1.85
C THR A 26 12.75 -9.67 1.05
N ASN A 27 13.94 -9.11 0.77
CA ASN A 27 15.04 -9.77 0.07
C ASN A 27 14.63 -10.42 -1.26
N ARG A 28 13.70 -9.79 -1.99
CA ARG A 28 13.28 -10.29 -3.29
C ARG A 28 14.30 -9.92 -4.33
N SER A 29 14.72 -10.90 -5.10
CA SER A 29 15.48 -10.68 -6.32
C SER A 29 14.59 -10.11 -7.43
N GLN A 30 15.06 -9.07 -8.12
CA GLN A 30 14.43 -8.54 -9.32
C GLN A 30 15.49 -8.14 -10.36
N TYR A 31 15.15 -8.29 -11.64
CA TYR A 31 15.93 -7.80 -12.77
C TYR A 31 14.97 -7.44 -13.91
N VAL A 32 15.44 -6.63 -14.86
CA VAL A 32 14.68 -6.25 -16.05
C VAL A 32 15.22 -7.03 -17.25
N ARG A 33 14.32 -7.64 -18.03
CA ARG A 33 14.65 -8.24 -19.32
C ARG A 33 13.98 -7.47 -20.45
N LEU A 34 14.77 -7.07 -21.44
CA LEU A 34 14.29 -6.45 -22.66
C LEU A 34 14.90 -7.17 -23.86
N LEU A 35 14.05 -7.85 -24.65
CA LEU A 35 14.47 -8.72 -25.76
C LEU A 35 15.55 -9.72 -25.30
N ASN A 36 16.78 -9.54 -25.79
CA ASN A 36 17.91 -10.43 -25.60
C ASN A 36 18.86 -9.94 -24.49
N CYS A 37 18.52 -8.82 -23.84
CA CYS A 37 19.33 -8.20 -22.81
C CYS A 37 18.65 -8.37 -21.45
N SER A 38 19.44 -8.63 -20.41
CA SER A 38 18.99 -8.63 -19.01
C SER A 38 19.86 -7.68 -18.21
N SER A 39 19.27 -6.97 -17.26
CA SER A 39 20.03 -6.20 -16.27
C SER A 39 20.69 -7.12 -15.26
N GLU A 40 21.58 -6.56 -14.45
CA GLU A 40 21.99 -7.18 -13.20
C GLU A 40 20.80 -7.38 -12.25
N GLU A 41 20.97 -8.33 -11.36
CA GLU A 41 20.02 -8.66 -10.30
C GLU A 41 20.13 -7.66 -9.15
N VAL A 42 18.99 -7.21 -8.63
CA VAL A 42 18.90 -6.29 -7.50
C VAL A 42 18.02 -6.90 -6.42
N LEU A 43 18.48 -6.88 -5.18
CA LEU A 43 17.66 -7.23 -4.02
C LEU A 43 16.78 -6.05 -3.61
N CYS A 44 15.48 -6.31 -3.49
CA CYS A 44 14.46 -5.31 -3.19
C CYS A 44 13.57 -5.76 -2.03
N SER A 45 13.53 -4.91 -0.99
CA SER A 45 12.66 -5.07 0.19
C SER A 45 11.62 -3.95 0.29
N THR A 46 11.48 -3.14 -0.75
CA THR A 46 10.61 -1.96 -0.80
C THR A 46 9.48 -2.19 -1.80
N GLY A 47 8.28 -1.74 -1.46
CA GLY A 47 7.09 -1.95 -2.30
C GLY A 47 6.71 -3.43 -2.40
N THR A 48 5.79 -3.71 -3.32
CA THR A 48 5.27 -5.04 -3.60
C THR A 48 5.57 -5.41 -5.06
N PRO A 49 5.67 -6.71 -5.41
CA PRO A 49 5.89 -7.11 -6.80
C PRO A 49 4.72 -6.68 -7.69
N GLN A 50 4.99 -5.83 -8.68
CA GLN A 50 3.96 -5.32 -9.59
C GLN A 50 3.38 -6.47 -10.43
N GLY A 51 2.07 -6.46 -10.68
CA GLY A 51 1.37 -7.49 -11.44
C GLY A 51 0.96 -8.71 -10.63
N THR A 52 1.18 -8.72 -9.31
CA THR A 52 0.67 -9.79 -8.44
C THR A 52 -0.71 -9.46 -7.89
N VAL A 53 -1.53 -10.48 -7.69
CA VAL A 53 -2.87 -10.34 -7.11
C VAL A 53 -2.82 -9.80 -5.68
N LEU A 54 -1.73 -10.06 -4.95
CA LEU A 54 -1.57 -9.63 -3.56
C LEU A 54 -1.23 -8.14 -3.41
N SER A 55 -0.53 -7.55 -4.40
CA SER A 55 -0.08 -6.16 -4.34
C SER A 55 -1.19 -5.13 -4.02
N PRO A 56 -2.35 -5.14 -4.71
CA PRO A 56 -3.45 -4.21 -4.40
C PRO A 56 -3.97 -4.35 -2.97
N PHE A 57 -4.11 -5.58 -2.45
CA PHE A 57 -4.58 -5.80 -1.08
C PHE A 57 -3.61 -5.23 -0.04
N LEU A 58 -2.32 -5.45 -0.25
CA LEU A 58 -1.29 -4.92 0.65
C LEU A 58 -1.24 -3.39 0.61
N PHE A 59 -1.49 -2.79 -0.56
CA PHE A 59 -1.61 -1.34 -0.68
C PHE A 59 -2.84 -0.80 0.07
N THR A 60 -3.98 -1.48 -0.02
CA THR A 60 -5.17 -1.15 0.77
C THR A 60 -4.88 -1.20 2.27
N PHE A 61 -4.24 -2.26 2.76
CA PHE A 61 -3.82 -2.35 4.17
C PHE A 61 -2.84 -1.24 4.57
N TYR A 62 -1.88 -0.93 3.71
CA TYR A 62 -0.86 0.07 3.98
C TYR A 62 -1.45 1.46 4.19
N THR A 63 -2.53 1.78 3.47
CA THR A 63 -3.17 3.10 3.50
C THR A 63 -4.51 3.12 4.24
N PHE A 64 -4.96 1.99 4.80
CA PHE A 64 -6.32 1.83 5.33
C PHE A 64 -6.67 2.86 6.44
N ASP A 65 -5.68 3.25 7.25
CA ASP A 65 -5.82 4.21 8.35
C ASP A 65 -5.73 5.68 7.89
N LEU A 66 -5.51 5.94 6.60
CA LEU A 66 -5.67 7.27 6.01
C LEU A 66 -7.17 7.57 5.89
N ILE A 67 -7.78 7.98 7.00
CA ILE A 67 -9.20 8.29 7.12
C ILE A 67 -9.34 9.74 7.58
N TYR A 68 -10.20 10.50 6.93
CA TYR A 68 -10.53 11.86 7.33
C TYR A 68 -11.98 12.17 6.96
N ASN A 69 -12.87 12.17 7.96
CA ASN A 69 -14.29 12.43 7.75
C ASN A 69 -14.82 13.36 8.85
N THR A 70 -15.36 14.50 8.45
CA THR A 70 -16.13 15.45 9.26
C THR A 70 -17.51 15.63 8.64
N SER A 71 -18.39 16.41 9.28
CA SER A 71 -19.72 16.71 8.72
C SER A 71 -19.67 17.49 7.40
N SER A 72 -18.58 18.20 7.11
CA SER A 72 -18.43 19.05 5.93
C SER A 72 -17.31 18.63 4.99
N CYS A 73 -16.47 17.66 5.37
CA CYS A 73 -15.33 17.23 4.58
C CYS A 73 -15.11 15.72 4.70
N HIS A 74 -14.98 15.04 3.56
CA HIS A 74 -14.91 13.58 3.47
C HIS A 74 -13.77 13.15 2.56
N LEU A 75 -12.95 12.22 3.02
CA LEU A 75 -11.90 11.59 2.24
C LEU A 75 -12.43 10.29 1.61
N GLN A 76 -12.64 10.32 0.30
CA GLN A 76 -12.99 9.15 -0.50
C GLN A 76 -11.70 8.52 -1.06
N LYS A 77 -11.58 7.19 -0.95
CA LYS A 77 -10.41 6.44 -1.44
C LYS A 77 -10.83 5.28 -2.32
N PHE A 78 -10.04 5.01 -3.36
CA PHE A 78 -10.16 3.81 -4.19
C PHE A 78 -8.79 3.46 -4.77
N SER A 79 -8.25 2.28 -4.45
CA SER A 79 -6.86 1.94 -4.80
C SER A 79 -5.91 3.06 -4.35
N ASP A 80 -5.09 3.60 -5.25
CA ASP A 80 -4.17 4.72 -5.13
C ASP A 80 -4.84 6.09 -5.30
N ASP A 81 -6.06 6.15 -5.84
CA ASP A 81 -6.82 7.38 -5.97
C ASP A 81 -7.44 7.79 -4.64
N SER A 82 -7.33 9.09 -4.32
CA SER A 82 -7.94 9.69 -3.15
C SER A 82 -8.52 11.06 -3.52
N ALA A 83 -9.76 11.31 -3.11
CA ALA A 83 -10.46 12.57 -3.34
C ALA A 83 -10.97 13.12 -2.00
N ILE A 84 -10.67 14.39 -1.72
CA ILE A 84 -11.25 15.11 -0.60
C ILE A 84 -12.44 15.91 -1.12
N VAL A 85 -13.62 15.63 -0.60
CA VAL A 85 -14.86 16.30 -0.94
C VAL A 85 -15.26 17.17 0.23
N SER A 86 -15.31 18.48 0.05
CA SER A 86 -15.71 19.42 1.10
C SER A 86 -16.83 20.33 0.62
N CYS A 87 -17.83 20.57 1.48
CA CYS A 87 -18.82 21.59 1.26
C CYS A 87 -18.18 22.98 1.45
N VAL A 88 -18.28 23.83 0.43
CA VAL A 88 -17.89 25.23 0.53
C VAL A 88 -19.14 26.02 0.88
N SER A 89 -19.20 26.57 2.09
CA SER A 89 -20.21 27.58 2.45
C SER A 89 -19.62 28.96 2.21
N GLU A 90 -20.31 29.82 1.46
CA GLU A 90 -19.93 31.24 1.35
C GLU A 90 -19.99 31.88 2.74
N GLY A 91 -18.84 32.24 3.31
CA GLY A 91 -18.75 32.86 4.63
C GLY A 91 -17.43 32.65 5.37
N ASN A 92 -16.33 33.14 4.80
CA ASN A 92 -15.30 33.94 5.46
C ASN A 92 -14.15 34.18 4.46
N ASP A 93 -13.88 35.46 4.20
CA ASP A 93 -12.60 35.95 3.65
C ASP A 93 -11.42 35.55 4.54
#